data_AF-A0A117KN47-F1
#
_entry.id   AF-A0A117KN47-F1
#
_cell.length_a   1.000
_cell.length_b   1.000
_cell.length_c   1.000
_cell.angle_alpha   90.00
_cell.angle_beta   90.00
_cell.angle_gamma   90.00
#
_symmetry.space_group_name_H-M   'P 1'
#
loop_
_entity.id
_entity.type
_entity.pdbx_description
1 polymer ?
#
loop_
_entity_poly.entity_id
_entity_poly.type
_entity_poly.pdbx_seq_one_letter_code
_entity_poly.pdbx_strand_id
1 'polypeptide(L)'
;MDKIKKIFIFFMIISLLSSCSSFFPQLGPTTRSILHSSDPYITLVNLNPQLTSVLQQFVNNYETQIEHFFNKKYVPVIGTGDILEITIYETPPAVLFSVGIISGSGSTQGFAVPPQIVDDEGYITVPFIGRVLAKGKRPEELGEEIRKHLINKANNPYVVVKILSFNSSYVSVFGEVRESRKVPLTYTNTTLIDVLSSVGGVTSPVNKTLVQIDRNGQKLVIPLELVIKNPRYNINLAPGDIVTVYYKSQNAVFLGATEKNVDLEFEALGISLAQALGRVGGLKEDVAHAKGVFIFRFEDREILEKADISYKAYTKKDEKVPVVYTVDMTKPESLFVLKNFTLKDGDIVYIATAPSVQLHRFLSFVSSAIQPVFMIERMSRR
;
A
#
# COMPACT_ATOMS: atom_id res chain seq x y z
N MET A 1 13.90 -69.20 -36.55
CA MET A 1 13.19 -67.96 -36.93
C MET A 1 12.73 -67.12 -35.74
N ASP A 2 12.43 -67.71 -34.57
CA ASP A 2 11.88 -66.94 -33.43
C ASP A 2 12.85 -65.97 -32.74
N LYS A 3 14.16 -66.28 -32.67
CA LYS A 3 15.15 -65.37 -32.06
C LYS A 3 15.31 -64.08 -32.89
N ILE A 4 15.28 -64.19 -34.22
CA ILE A 4 15.43 -63.05 -35.14
C ILE A 4 14.17 -62.16 -35.10
N LYS A 5 12.96 -62.75 -35.02
CA LYS A 5 11.72 -61.98 -34.81
C LYS A 5 11.70 -61.23 -33.47
N LYS A 6 12.17 -61.86 -32.38
CA LYS A 6 12.26 -61.19 -31.06
C LYS A 6 13.25 -60.02 -31.06
N ILE A 7 14.40 -60.19 -31.73
CA ILE A 7 15.39 -59.12 -31.88
C ILE A 7 14.85 -57.98 -32.74
N PHE A 8 14.12 -58.28 -33.82
CA PHE A 8 13.52 -57.26 -34.69
C PHE A 8 12.41 -56.47 -33.98
N ILE A 9 11.56 -57.13 -33.18
CA ILE A 9 10.55 -56.48 -32.34
C ILE A 9 11.20 -55.60 -31.28
N PHE A 10 12.28 -56.07 -30.64
CA PHE A 10 13.02 -55.28 -29.65
C PHE A 10 13.66 -54.03 -30.28
N PHE A 11 14.24 -54.15 -31.48
CA PHE A 11 14.83 -53.03 -32.21
C PHE A 11 13.78 -52.02 -32.71
N MET A 12 12.59 -52.51 -33.11
CA MET A 12 11.45 -51.67 -33.51
C MET A 12 10.85 -50.91 -32.31
N ILE A 13 10.84 -51.49 -31.12
CA ILE A 13 10.42 -50.80 -29.88
C ILE A 13 11.44 -49.70 -29.52
N ILE A 14 12.74 -49.95 -29.69
CA ILE A 14 13.81 -48.97 -29.45
C ILE A 14 13.76 -47.80 -30.46
N SER A 15 13.41 -48.04 -31.73
CA SER A 15 13.29 -46.94 -32.70
C SER A 15 12.03 -46.09 -32.49
N LEU A 16 10.93 -46.69 -31.98
CA LEU A 16 9.73 -45.96 -31.56
C LEU A 16 9.97 -45.11 -30.30
N LEU A 17 10.88 -45.54 -29.41
CA LEU A 17 11.27 -44.79 -28.20
C LEU A 17 11.98 -43.47 -28.50
N SER A 18 12.78 -43.39 -29.58
CA SER A 18 13.55 -42.17 -29.91
C SER A 18 12.71 -41.02 -30.46
N SER A 19 11.46 -41.26 -30.88
CA SER A 19 10.57 -40.22 -31.44
C SER A 19 9.53 -39.67 -30.45
N CYS A 20 9.51 -40.13 -29.19
CA CYS A 20 8.47 -39.79 -28.20
C CYS A 20 8.82 -38.64 -27.24
N SER A 21 9.94 -37.93 -27.44
CA SER A 21 10.39 -36.87 -26.53
C SER A 21 9.49 -35.62 -26.49
N SER A 22 8.46 -35.54 -27.33
CA SER A 22 7.53 -34.40 -27.42
C SER A 22 6.06 -34.75 -27.12
N PHE A 23 5.74 -36.00 -26.78
CA PHE A 23 4.34 -36.47 -26.76
C PHE A 23 3.68 -36.52 -25.38
N PHE A 24 4.40 -36.20 -24.29
CA PHE A 24 3.81 -36.23 -22.96
C PHE A 24 3.16 -34.89 -22.60
N PRO A 25 1.86 -34.85 -22.26
CA PRO A 25 1.20 -33.64 -21.85
C PRO A 25 1.85 -33.09 -20.57
N GLN A 26 2.31 -31.84 -20.63
CA GLN A 26 2.88 -31.14 -19.49
C GLN A 26 1.99 -29.97 -19.08
N LEU A 27 1.80 -29.81 -17.76
CA LEU A 27 1.08 -28.71 -17.15
C LEU A 27 2.02 -27.49 -17.04
N GLY A 28 2.36 -26.90 -18.19
CA GLY A 28 3.12 -25.66 -18.29
C GLY A 28 4.61 -25.80 -18.62
N PRO A 29 5.36 -24.68 -18.60
CA PRO A 29 6.75 -24.61 -19.04
C PRO A 29 7.72 -25.40 -18.14
N THR A 30 8.77 -25.98 -18.72
CA THR A 30 9.85 -26.62 -17.96
C THR A 30 10.84 -25.59 -17.40
N THR A 31 11.60 -25.97 -16.37
CA THR A 31 12.76 -25.20 -15.89
C THR A 31 13.69 -24.83 -17.05
N ARG A 32 13.98 -25.78 -17.94
CA ARG A 32 14.89 -25.57 -19.07
C ARG A 32 14.34 -24.55 -20.08
N SER A 33 13.05 -24.64 -20.42
CA SER A 33 12.42 -23.70 -21.36
C SER A 33 12.36 -22.29 -20.82
N ILE A 34 12.20 -22.11 -19.51
CA ILE A 34 12.20 -20.77 -18.88
C ILE A 34 13.63 -20.22 -18.83
N LEU A 35 14.59 -20.98 -18.32
CA LEU A 35 15.98 -20.51 -18.17
C LEU A 35 16.69 -20.24 -19.50
N HIS A 36 16.37 -20.99 -20.55
CA HIS A 36 16.90 -20.77 -21.90
C HIS A 36 15.94 -20.01 -22.81
N SER A 37 14.93 -19.35 -22.24
CA SER A 37 14.01 -18.55 -23.03
C SER A 37 14.78 -17.45 -23.75
N SER A 38 14.66 -17.44 -25.08
CA SER A 38 15.16 -16.35 -25.94
C SER A 38 14.09 -15.29 -26.19
N ASP A 39 13.00 -15.33 -25.42
CA ASP A 39 11.90 -14.38 -25.55
C ASP A 39 12.42 -12.95 -25.30
N PRO A 40 12.31 -12.03 -26.29
CA PRO A 40 12.74 -10.65 -26.13
C PRO A 40 11.90 -9.89 -25.10
N TYR A 41 10.71 -10.43 -24.75
CA TYR A 41 9.80 -9.82 -23.81
C TYR A 41 10.07 -10.19 -22.36
N ILE A 42 10.98 -11.12 -22.02
CA ILE A 42 11.18 -11.55 -20.64
C ILE A 42 12.59 -11.22 -20.13
N THR A 43 12.66 -10.57 -18.98
CA THR A 43 13.91 -10.35 -18.25
C THR A 43 14.06 -11.40 -17.14
N LEU A 44 15.05 -12.28 -17.25
CA LEU A 44 15.35 -13.29 -16.25
C LEU A 44 16.30 -12.73 -15.19
N VAL A 45 15.94 -12.87 -13.93
CA VAL A 45 16.71 -12.35 -12.79
C VAL A 45 16.91 -13.46 -11.77
N ASN A 46 18.16 -13.82 -11.49
CA ASN A 46 18.45 -14.80 -10.47
C ASN A 46 18.49 -14.14 -9.09
N LEU A 47 17.60 -14.57 -8.19
CA LEU A 47 17.55 -14.02 -6.85
C LEU A 47 18.73 -14.53 -6.02
N ASN A 48 19.43 -13.59 -5.40
CA ASN A 48 20.47 -13.84 -4.42
C ASN A 48 20.26 -12.92 -3.20
N PRO A 49 20.87 -13.21 -2.05
CA PRO A 49 20.68 -12.42 -0.83
C PRO A 49 20.94 -10.92 -1.03
N GLN A 50 21.95 -10.55 -1.82
CA GLN A 50 22.34 -9.16 -2.09
C GLN A 50 21.27 -8.40 -2.89
N LEU A 51 20.72 -9.02 -3.93
CA LEU A 51 19.67 -8.41 -4.74
C LEU A 51 18.38 -8.31 -3.92
N THR A 52 18.04 -9.34 -3.14
CA THR A 52 16.83 -9.31 -2.32
C THR A 52 16.84 -8.21 -1.27
N SER A 53 17.99 -7.89 -0.68
CA SER A 53 18.08 -6.78 0.27
C SER A 53 17.90 -5.42 -0.41
N VAL A 54 18.41 -5.25 -1.64
CA VAL A 54 18.17 -4.05 -2.45
C VAL A 54 16.68 -3.93 -2.80
N LEU A 55 16.05 -5.00 -3.30
CA LEU A 55 14.62 -5.02 -3.61
C LEU A 55 13.75 -4.73 -2.38
N GLN A 56 14.14 -5.22 -1.20
CA GLN A 56 13.42 -4.98 0.05
C GLN A 56 13.44 -3.50 0.48
N GLN A 57 14.52 -2.77 0.20
CA GLN A 57 14.60 -1.34 0.50
C GLN A 57 13.54 -0.54 -0.27
N PHE A 58 13.21 -0.94 -1.50
CA PHE A 58 12.16 -0.29 -2.30
C PHE A 58 10.76 -0.55 -1.78
N VAL A 59 10.49 -1.75 -1.26
CA VAL A 59 9.18 -2.10 -0.67
C VAL A 59 8.90 -1.26 0.59
N ASN A 60 9.95 -0.87 1.31
CA ASN A 60 9.86 -0.10 2.54
C ASN A 60 9.99 1.42 2.35
N ASN A 61 10.08 1.91 1.11
CA ASN A 61 10.38 3.32 0.84
C ASN A 61 9.17 4.27 1.01
N TYR A 62 8.30 3.98 1.96
CA TYR A 62 7.25 4.91 2.39
C TYR A 62 7.85 6.19 2.99
N GLU A 63 9.06 6.12 3.57
CA GLU A 63 9.73 7.28 4.18
C GLU A 63 9.93 8.43 3.19
N THR A 64 10.45 8.19 1.98
CA THR A 64 10.67 9.25 0.97
C THR A 64 9.37 9.83 0.41
N GLN A 65 8.31 9.02 0.29
CA GLN A 65 6.99 9.49 -0.13
C GLN A 65 6.38 10.42 0.91
N ILE A 66 6.67 10.17 2.17
CA ILE A 66 6.12 10.89 3.31
C ILE A 66 6.88 12.19 3.59
N GLU A 67 8.14 12.33 3.16
CA GLU A 67 8.88 13.60 3.30
C GLU A 67 8.12 14.79 2.67
N HIS A 68 7.41 14.57 1.57
CA HIS A 68 6.58 15.59 0.91
C HIS A 68 5.29 15.93 1.68
N PHE A 69 4.87 15.02 2.57
CA PHE A 69 3.71 15.18 3.44
C PHE A 69 4.08 15.64 4.85
N PHE A 70 5.35 15.48 5.23
CA PHE A 70 5.92 16.01 6.45
C PHE A 70 6.21 17.50 6.32
N ASN A 71 6.00 18.20 7.42
CA ASN A 71 6.42 19.58 7.65
C ASN A 71 5.69 20.68 6.87
N LYS A 72 4.52 21.03 7.42
CA LYS A 72 4.37 22.32 8.13
C LYS A 72 3.46 22.08 9.34
N LYS A 73 3.88 22.51 10.53
CA LYS A 73 2.96 22.62 11.67
C LYS A 73 1.79 23.47 11.19
N TYR A 74 0.58 22.92 11.21
CA TYR A 74 -0.59 23.66 10.75
C TYR A 74 -0.76 24.85 11.69
N VAL A 75 -0.62 26.05 11.16
CA VAL A 75 -0.92 27.28 11.89
C VAL A 75 -2.36 27.63 11.54
N PRO A 76 -3.30 27.55 12.49
CA PRO A 76 -4.69 27.83 12.21
C PRO A 76 -4.85 29.28 11.75
N VAL A 77 -5.36 29.44 10.54
CA VAL A 77 -5.77 30.72 9.96
C VAL A 77 -7.28 30.78 9.91
N ILE A 78 -7.83 31.98 10.07
CA ILE A 78 -9.27 32.20 10.00
C ILE A 78 -9.71 32.11 8.54
N GLY A 79 -10.73 31.33 8.25
CA GLY A 79 -11.37 31.23 6.94
C GLY A 79 -12.85 31.60 6.98
N THR A 80 -13.45 31.63 5.80
CA THR A 80 -14.87 31.93 5.61
C THR A 80 -15.74 30.87 6.28
N GLY A 81 -16.79 31.29 6.99
CA GLY A 81 -17.69 30.42 7.74
C GLY A 81 -17.22 30.05 9.15
N ASP A 82 -15.99 30.38 9.53
CA ASP A 82 -15.50 30.17 10.91
C ASP A 82 -16.29 31.03 11.91
N ILE A 83 -16.43 30.53 13.13
CA ILE A 83 -17.11 31.25 14.21
C ILE A 83 -16.06 31.76 15.19
N LEU A 84 -16.05 33.06 15.44
CA LEU A 84 -15.10 33.74 16.30
C LEU A 84 -15.77 34.27 17.57
N GLU A 85 -15.11 34.07 18.70
CA GLU A 85 -15.34 34.75 19.97
C GLU A 85 -14.31 35.86 20.11
N ILE A 86 -14.78 37.09 20.36
CA ILE A 86 -13.93 38.27 20.48
C ILE A 86 -14.22 38.88 21.84
N THR A 87 -13.17 38.97 22.66
CA THR A 87 -13.25 39.59 23.99
C THR A 87 -12.37 40.83 24.01
N ILE A 88 -12.99 41.98 24.31
CA ILE A 88 -12.34 43.28 24.34
C ILE A 88 -12.25 43.72 25.80
N TYR A 89 -11.04 43.90 26.31
CA TYR A 89 -10.76 44.45 27.62
C TYR A 89 -10.40 45.92 27.50
N GLU A 90 -10.85 46.75 28.44
CA GLU A 90 -10.56 48.19 28.49
C GLU A 90 -9.95 48.53 29.86
N THR A 91 -8.91 49.36 29.88
CA THR A 91 -8.33 49.81 31.15
C THR A 91 -9.16 50.94 31.78
N PRO A 92 -9.25 51.02 33.12
CA PRO A 92 -9.91 52.13 33.79
C PRO A 92 -9.29 53.50 33.43
N PRO A 93 -10.11 54.55 33.23
CA PRO A 93 -11.57 54.55 33.20
C PRO A 93 -12.12 53.95 31.89
N ALA A 94 -12.89 52.86 32.00
CA ALA A 94 -13.48 52.17 30.85
C ALA A 94 -14.84 52.78 30.50
N VAL A 95 -14.98 53.32 29.29
CA VAL A 95 -16.15 54.11 28.87
C VAL A 95 -17.01 53.41 27.83
N LEU A 96 -16.41 52.56 26.98
CA LEU A 96 -17.08 52.01 25.79
C LEU A 96 -17.51 50.56 25.98
N PHE A 97 -16.70 49.77 26.70
CA PHE A 97 -16.89 48.33 26.84
C PHE A 97 -17.18 47.89 28.28
N SER A 98 -17.54 48.82 29.17
CA SER A 98 -18.02 48.54 30.52
C SER A 98 -19.54 48.27 30.47
N VAL A 99 -19.93 46.99 30.49
CA VAL A 99 -21.35 46.63 30.55
C VAL A 99 -21.88 46.93 31.96
N GLY A 100 -22.59 48.06 32.09
CA GLY A 100 -23.67 48.26 33.05
C GLY A 100 -23.31 48.19 34.54
N ILE A 101 -22.41 49.04 35.04
CA ILE A 101 -22.46 49.51 36.44
C ILE A 101 -22.04 50.99 36.51
N ILE A 102 -22.92 51.82 37.06
CA ILE A 102 -22.76 53.27 37.31
C ILE A 102 -21.89 53.51 38.57
N SER A 103 -20.90 52.66 38.85
CA SER A 103 -20.15 52.71 40.12
C SER A 103 -18.67 52.61 39.84
N GLY A 104 -17.94 53.69 40.13
CA GLY A 104 -16.51 53.93 39.88
C GLY A 104 -15.53 53.01 40.60
N SER A 105 -15.71 51.71 40.46
CA SER A 105 -14.76 50.67 40.84
C SER A 105 -13.82 50.43 39.65
N GLY A 106 -12.58 50.93 39.76
CA GLY A 106 -11.54 50.88 38.73
C GLY A 106 -10.97 49.47 38.46
N SER A 107 -11.83 48.53 38.07
CA SER A 107 -11.43 47.18 37.65
C SER A 107 -11.39 47.07 36.11
N THR A 108 -10.40 46.36 35.58
CA THR A 108 -10.33 46.00 34.16
C THR A 108 -11.48 45.04 33.85
N GLN A 109 -12.42 45.44 32.99
CA GLN A 109 -13.59 44.64 32.62
C GLN A 109 -13.49 44.25 31.13
N GLY A 110 -14.01 43.05 30.80
CA GLY A 110 -14.02 42.51 29.44
C GLY A 110 -15.43 42.49 28.86
N PHE A 111 -15.60 43.02 27.65
CA PHE A 111 -16.79 42.87 26.83
C PHE A 111 -16.60 41.71 25.85
N ALA A 112 -17.44 40.68 25.97
CA ALA A 112 -17.51 39.62 24.98
C ALA A 112 -18.49 40.03 23.87
N VAL A 113 -17.96 40.18 22.65
CA VAL A 113 -18.79 40.36 21.45
C VAL A 113 -19.53 39.03 21.22
N PRO A 114 -20.85 39.05 20.90
CA PRO A 114 -21.57 37.84 20.52
C PRO A 114 -20.83 37.08 19.40
N PRO A 115 -20.87 35.74 19.36
CA PRO A 115 -20.15 34.95 18.36
C PRO A 115 -20.36 35.48 16.94
N GLN A 116 -19.26 35.81 16.26
CA GLN A 116 -19.28 36.37 14.91
C GLN A 116 -18.94 35.28 13.90
N ILE A 117 -19.76 35.14 12.87
CA ILE A 117 -19.49 34.28 11.73
C ILE A 117 -18.71 35.09 10.70
N VAL A 118 -17.62 34.52 10.17
CA VAL A 118 -16.88 35.12 9.06
C VAL A 118 -17.71 34.98 7.80
N ASP A 119 -18.09 36.11 7.19
CA ASP A 119 -18.91 36.13 5.98
C ASP A 119 -18.15 35.61 4.74
N ASP A 120 -18.86 35.47 3.61
CA ASP A 120 -18.31 34.95 2.35
C ASP A 120 -17.21 35.86 1.78
N GLU A 121 -17.27 37.16 2.07
CA GLU A 121 -16.24 38.15 1.71
C GLU A 121 -15.01 38.08 2.64
N GLY A 122 -15.12 37.37 3.77
CA GLY A 122 -14.05 37.17 4.74
C GLY A 122 -14.03 38.18 5.89
N TYR A 123 -15.11 38.93 6.10
CA TYR A 123 -15.23 39.96 7.12
C TYR A 123 -16.04 39.49 8.33
N ILE A 124 -15.81 40.17 9.45
CA ILE A 124 -16.61 40.09 10.67
C ILE A 124 -17.11 41.48 11.04
N THR A 125 -18.20 41.56 11.80
CA THR A 125 -18.71 42.83 12.32
C THR A 125 -18.35 42.97 13.79
N VAL A 126 -17.60 44.01 14.11
CA VAL A 126 -17.25 44.35 15.50
C VAL A 126 -17.93 45.66 15.88
N PRO A 127 -18.63 45.73 17.03
CA PRO A 127 -19.25 46.96 17.50
C PRO A 127 -18.28 48.16 17.48
N PHE A 128 -18.79 49.34 17.15
CA PHE A 128 -18.07 50.62 17.08
C PHE A 128 -17.02 50.79 15.97
N ILE A 129 -16.51 49.71 15.37
CA ILE A 129 -15.53 49.77 14.26
C ILE A 129 -16.06 49.18 12.94
N GLY A 130 -17.20 48.49 12.95
CA GLY A 130 -17.84 47.98 11.75
C GLY A 130 -17.18 46.71 11.21
N ARG A 131 -17.04 46.63 9.87
CA ARG A 131 -16.51 45.43 9.19
C ARG A 131 -14.99 45.39 9.25
N VAL A 132 -14.43 44.27 9.69
CA VAL A 132 -12.97 44.01 9.73
C VAL A 132 -12.66 42.73 8.97
N LEU A 133 -11.63 42.75 8.11
CA LEU A 133 -11.23 41.58 7.33
C LEU A 133 -10.57 40.54 8.25
N ALA A 134 -11.18 39.37 8.41
CA ALA A 134 -10.68 38.28 9.25
C ALA A 134 -9.99 37.17 8.45
N LYS A 135 -10.44 36.94 7.20
CA LYS A 135 -9.94 35.84 6.35
C LYS A 135 -8.43 35.91 6.13
N GLY A 136 -7.78 34.77 6.29
CA GLY A 136 -6.34 34.58 6.11
C GLY A 136 -5.48 35.06 7.27
N LYS A 137 -6.06 35.66 8.32
CA LYS A 137 -5.32 36.17 9.48
C LYS A 137 -5.26 35.13 10.59
N ARG A 138 -4.18 35.18 11.36
CA ARG A 138 -4.12 34.46 12.65
C ARG A 138 -5.01 35.19 13.67
N PRO A 139 -5.58 34.50 14.67
CA PRO A 139 -6.36 35.15 15.73
C PRO A 139 -5.61 36.29 16.43
N GLU A 140 -4.30 36.10 16.66
CA GLU A 140 -3.40 37.13 17.21
C GLU A 140 -3.33 38.38 16.30
N GLU A 141 -3.23 38.20 14.99
CA GLU A 141 -3.11 39.30 14.02
C GLU A 141 -4.43 40.07 13.89
N LEU A 142 -5.56 39.36 13.91
CA LEU A 142 -6.88 39.98 13.89
C LEU A 142 -7.14 40.77 15.18
N GLY A 143 -6.71 40.25 16.34
CA GLY A 143 -6.79 40.97 17.61
C GLY A 143 -6.04 42.30 17.59
N GLU A 144 -4.81 42.30 17.07
CA GLU A 144 -4.01 43.52 16.92
C GLU A 144 -4.62 44.53 15.94
N GLU A 145 -5.27 44.07 14.88
CA GLU A 145 -5.96 44.94 13.94
C GLU A 145 -7.22 45.56 14.53
N ILE A 146 -8.04 44.78 15.25
CA ILE A 146 -9.20 45.30 15.97
C ILE A 146 -8.74 46.33 17.01
N ARG A 147 -7.64 46.03 17.73
CA ARG A 147 -7.03 46.96 18.70
C ARG A 147 -6.68 48.30 18.03
N LYS A 148 -6.01 48.29 16.88
CA LYS A 148 -5.64 49.50 16.13
C LYS A 148 -6.85 50.36 15.77
N HIS A 149 -7.96 49.75 15.36
CA HIS A 149 -9.20 50.48 15.04
C HIS A 149 -9.90 51.05 16.29
N LEU A 150 -9.66 50.46 17.46
CA LEU A 150 -10.25 50.89 18.73
C LEU A 150 -9.44 51.93 19.51
N ILE A 151 -8.15 52.16 19.19
CA ILE A 151 -7.27 53.09 19.94
C ILE A 151 -7.87 54.50 20.07
N ASN A 152 -8.57 55.01 19.06
CA ASN A 152 -9.18 56.34 19.08
C ASN A 152 -10.60 56.36 19.68
N LYS A 153 -11.11 55.23 20.14
CA LYS A 153 -12.50 55.05 20.60
C LYS A 153 -12.61 54.49 22.02
N ALA A 154 -11.63 53.70 22.47
CA ALA A 154 -11.59 53.07 23.79
C ALA A 154 -10.25 53.36 24.49
N ASN A 155 -10.26 53.37 25.82
CA ASN A 155 -9.08 53.65 26.62
C ASN A 155 -8.18 52.41 26.76
N ASN A 156 -7.08 52.38 26.00
CA ASN A 156 -6.09 51.29 25.96
C ASN A 156 -6.75 49.90 25.83
N PRO A 157 -7.41 49.62 24.68
CA PRO A 157 -8.11 48.36 24.47
C PRO A 157 -7.12 47.20 24.31
N TYR A 158 -7.46 46.04 24.88
CA TYR A 158 -6.76 44.77 24.69
C TYR A 158 -7.74 43.73 24.14
N VAL A 159 -7.45 43.15 22.98
CA VAL A 159 -8.40 42.30 22.24
C VAL A 159 -7.87 40.88 22.18
N VAL A 160 -8.71 39.93 22.59
CA VAL A 160 -8.46 38.49 22.48
C VAL A 160 -9.44 37.90 21.49
N VAL A 161 -8.92 37.21 20.48
CA VAL A 161 -9.73 36.52 19.47
C VAL A 161 -9.51 35.01 19.62
N LYS A 162 -10.62 34.27 19.63
CA LYS A 162 -10.62 32.81 19.67
C LYS A 162 -11.60 32.27 18.63
N ILE A 163 -11.15 31.38 17.78
CA ILE A 163 -12.00 30.56 16.90
C ILE A 163 -12.74 29.54 17.78
N LEU A 164 -14.06 29.62 17.82
CA LEU A 164 -14.96 28.68 18.48
C LEU A 164 -15.22 27.45 17.61
N SER A 165 -15.32 27.64 16.30
CA SER A 165 -15.60 26.56 15.34
C SER A 165 -14.83 26.76 14.04
N PHE A 166 -14.05 25.75 13.67
CA PHE A 166 -13.31 25.67 12.42
C PHE A 166 -14.19 25.04 11.33
N ASN A 167 -14.94 25.87 10.61
CA ASN A 167 -15.78 25.41 9.51
C ASN A 167 -15.07 25.48 8.16
N SER A 168 -14.08 26.38 8.04
CA SER A 168 -13.26 26.56 6.85
C SER A 168 -12.13 25.53 6.74
N SER A 169 -11.71 24.98 7.88
CA SER A 169 -10.54 24.12 8.00
C SER A 169 -10.93 22.71 8.40
N TYR A 170 -11.13 21.83 7.42
CA TYR A 170 -11.52 20.44 7.64
C TYR A 170 -10.74 19.47 6.76
N VAL A 171 -10.72 18.21 7.20
CA VAL A 171 -10.29 17.04 6.43
C VAL A 171 -11.54 16.26 6.03
N SER A 172 -11.59 15.76 4.81
CA SER A 172 -12.69 14.88 4.38
C SER A 172 -12.26 13.42 4.55
N VAL A 173 -13.04 12.64 5.31
CA VAL A 173 -12.78 11.21 5.52
C VAL A 173 -13.89 10.39 4.88
N PHE A 174 -13.53 9.41 4.07
CA PHE A 174 -14.50 8.47 3.50
C PHE A 174 -13.91 7.09 3.22
N GLY A 175 -14.80 6.13 2.96
CA GLY A 175 -14.47 4.74 2.62
C GLY A 175 -14.76 3.76 3.75
N GLU A 176 -13.85 2.82 4.00
CA GLU A 176 -13.95 1.76 5.02
C GLU A 176 -13.75 2.28 6.46
N VAL A 177 -14.58 3.24 6.85
CA VAL A 177 -14.66 3.86 8.18
C VAL A 177 -16.09 3.77 8.72
N ARG A 178 -16.28 3.86 10.04
CA ARG A 178 -17.63 3.80 10.62
C ARG A 178 -18.51 4.97 10.19
N GLU A 179 -17.95 6.18 10.15
CA GLU A 179 -18.67 7.39 9.75
C GLU A 179 -17.88 8.20 8.70
N SER A 180 -18.36 8.22 7.46
CA SER A 180 -17.78 9.12 6.45
C SER A 180 -18.28 10.55 6.67
N ARG A 181 -17.37 11.48 6.99
CA ARG A 181 -17.71 12.87 7.32
C ARG A 181 -16.53 13.82 7.14
N LYS A 182 -16.84 15.13 7.16
CA LYS A 182 -15.85 16.17 7.36
C LYS A 182 -15.46 16.22 8.83
N VAL A 183 -14.16 16.25 9.09
CA VAL A 183 -13.58 16.36 10.43
C VAL A 183 -12.93 17.75 10.52
N PRO A 184 -13.45 18.66 11.34
CA PRO A 184 -12.85 19.97 11.53
C PRO A 184 -11.49 19.82 12.20
N LEU A 185 -10.51 20.58 11.72
CA LEU A 185 -9.18 20.63 12.32
C LEU A 185 -9.20 21.45 13.62
N THR A 186 -8.27 21.15 14.51
CA THR A 186 -8.15 21.83 15.80
C THR A 186 -6.91 22.75 15.83
N TYR A 187 -6.76 23.51 16.92
CA TYR A 187 -5.55 24.31 17.17
C TYR A 187 -4.30 23.46 17.35
N THR A 188 -4.49 22.21 17.76
CA THR A 188 -3.42 21.23 17.87
C THR A 188 -3.24 20.53 16.54
N ASN A 189 -2.01 20.07 16.27
CA ASN A 189 -1.76 19.23 15.12
C ASN A 189 -2.70 18.02 15.16
N THR A 190 -3.55 17.88 14.15
CA THR A 190 -4.47 16.76 14.03
C THR A 190 -3.80 15.70 13.16
N THR A 191 -3.55 14.53 13.74
CA THR A 191 -2.88 13.43 13.04
C THR A 191 -3.86 12.54 12.29
N LEU A 192 -3.35 11.68 11.41
CA LEU A 192 -4.16 10.69 10.71
C LEU A 192 -4.92 9.79 11.69
N ILE A 193 -4.26 9.30 12.75
CA ILE A 193 -4.91 8.45 13.76
C ILE A 193 -6.00 9.21 14.50
N ASP A 194 -5.80 10.50 14.83
CA ASP A 194 -6.82 11.31 15.52
C ASP A 194 -8.08 11.44 14.66
N VAL A 195 -7.89 11.72 13.37
CA VAL A 195 -8.98 11.82 12.39
C VAL A 195 -9.71 10.49 12.25
N LEU A 196 -8.99 9.37 12.04
CA LEU A 196 -9.60 8.05 11.94
C LEU A 196 -10.34 7.65 13.22
N SER A 197 -9.82 8.02 14.40
CA SER A 197 -10.48 7.75 15.68
C SER A 197 -11.75 8.58 15.86
N SER A 198 -11.75 9.84 15.40
CA SER A 198 -12.91 10.74 15.48
C SER A 198 -14.11 10.28 14.65
N VAL A 199 -13.86 9.48 13.60
CA VAL A 199 -14.90 8.86 12.76
C VAL A 199 -15.26 7.44 13.20
N GLY A 200 -14.82 7.03 14.39
CA GLY A 200 -15.12 5.72 14.99
C GLY A 200 -14.17 4.59 14.58
N GLY A 201 -13.11 4.88 13.83
CA GLY A 201 -12.14 3.89 13.35
C GLY A 201 -12.53 3.22 12.02
N VAL A 202 -11.71 2.26 11.60
CA VAL A 202 -11.88 1.51 10.35
C VAL A 202 -12.80 0.31 10.53
N THR A 203 -13.55 -0.05 9.48
CA THR A 203 -14.47 -1.21 9.47
C THR A 203 -13.78 -2.51 9.04
N SER A 204 -12.73 -2.39 8.25
CA SER A 204 -11.96 -3.50 7.70
C SER A 204 -10.80 -3.95 8.62
N PRO A 205 -10.30 -5.19 8.49
CA PRO A 205 -9.13 -5.64 9.24
C PRO A 205 -7.92 -4.74 8.99
N VAL A 206 -7.24 -4.31 10.07
CA VAL A 206 -6.10 -3.37 10.01
C VAL A 206 -4.99 -3.86 9.07
N ASN A 207 -4.70 -5.16 9.09
CA ASN A 207 -3.68 -5.79 8.24
C ASN A 207 -4.07 -5.91 6.76
N LYS A 208 -5.31 -5.59 6.38
CA LYS A 208 -5.81 -5.57 5.00
C LYS A 208 -6.33 -4.18 4.58
N THR A 209 -6.01 -3.16 5.35
CA THR A 209 -6.50 -1.80 5.12
C THR A 209 -5.38 -0.90 4.64
N LEU A 210 -5.64 -0.17 3.55
CA LEU A 210 -4.80 0.91 3.07
C LEU A 210 -5.47 2.25 3.39
N VAL A 211 -4.64 3.23 3.74
CA VAL A 211 -5.05 4.62 3.86
C VAL A 211 -4.40 5.41 2.74
N GLN A 212 -5.21 6.10 1.97
CA GLN A 212 -4.76 7.07 0.98
C GLN A 212 -5.04 8.48 1.47
N ILE A 213 -4.05 9.35 1.32
CA ILE A 213 -4.14 10.77 1.62
C ILE A 213 -3.90 11.50 0.31
N ASP A 214 -4.89 12.27 -0.13
CA ASP A 214 -4.76 13.19 -1.26
C ASP A 214 -4.61 14.61 -0.72
N ARG A 215 -3.46 15.23 -1.02
CA ARG A 215 -3.12 16.60 -0.66
C ARG A 215 -2.71 17.34 -1.91
N ASN A 216 -3.53 18.28 -2.36
CA ASN A 216 -3.27 19.10 -3.55
C ASN A 216 -2.94 18.26 -4.81
N GLY A 217 -3.58 17.10 -4.98
CA GLY A 217 -3.36 16.19 -6.10
C GLY A 217 -2.17 15.23 -5.93
N GLN A 218 -1.39 15.37 -4.86
CA GLN A 218 -0.38 14.38 -4.48
C GLN A 218 -1.04 13.30 -3.64
N LYS A 219 -0.83 12.03 -4.02
CA LYS A 219 -1.41 10.87 -3.34
C LYS A 219 -0.34 10.10 -2.59
N LEU A 220 -0.60 9.84 -1.32
CA LEU A 220 0.20 8.99 -0.45
C LEU A 220 -0.65 7.80 -0.03
N VAL A 221 -0.18 6.59 -0.32
CA VAL A 221 -0.88 5.35 0.06
C VAL A 221 -0.01 4.58 1.05
N ILE A 222 -0.53 4.33 2.25
CA ILE A 222 0.21 3.65 3.31
C ILE A 222 -0.69 2.56 3.93
N PRO A 223 -0.16 1.35 4.20
CA PRO A 223 -0.84 0.36 5.02
C PRO A 223 -1.13 0.87 6.43
N LEU A 224 -2.38 0.75 6.87
CA LEU A 224 -2.80 1.24 8.19
C LEU A 224 -2.01 0.57 9.32
N GLU A 225 -1.70 -0.72 9.16
CA GLU A 225 -0.86 -1.46 10.11
C GLU A 225 0.50 -0.79 10.34
N LEU A 226 1.10 -0.22 9.29
CA LEU A 226 2.38 0.49 9.39
C LEU A 226 2.25 1.79 10.18
N VAL A 227 1.16 2.54 9.94
CA VAL A 227 0.82 3.78 10.65
C VAL A 227 0.68 3.54 12.14
N ILE A 228 0.02 2.45 12.52
CA ILE A 228 -0.21 2.08 13.93
C ILE A 228 1.09 1.60 14.60
N LYS A 229 1.90 0.81 13.89
CA LYS A 229 3.13 0.23 14.45
C LYS A 229 4.26 1.24 14.60
N ASN A 230 4.33 2.24 13.73
CA ASN A 230 5.42 3.21 13.73
C ASN A 230 4.88 4.65 13.63
N PRO A 231 5.02 5.45 14.71
CA PRO A 231 4.52 6.83 14.77
C PRO A 231 5.03 7.76 13.67
N ARG A 232 6.16 7.43 13.02
CA ARG A 232 6.68 8.19 11.87
C ARG A 232 5.74 8.19 10.67
N TYR A 233 4.82 7.23 10.58
CA TYR A 233 3.83 7.18 9.51
C TYR A 233 2.52 7.87 9.88
N ASN A 234 2.37 8.32 11.14
CA ASN A 234 1.21 9.07 11.61
C ASN A 234 1.37 10.56 11.31
N ILE A 235 1.16 10.93 10.04
CA ILE A 235 1.38 12.29 9.57
C ILE A 235 0.32 13.28 10.08
N ASN A 236 0.70 14.56 10.15
CA ASN A 236 -0.25 15.65 10.39
C ASN A 236 -1.05 15.95 9.13
N LEU A 237 -2.36 16.14 9.30
CA LEU A 237 -3.26 16.49 8.23
C LEU A 237 -3.42 18.02 8.13
N ALA A 238 -3.70 18.47 6.92
CA ALA A 238 -3.87 19.88 6.56
C ALA A 238 -5.29 20.14 6.04
N PRO A 239 -5.77 21.41 6.07
CA PRO A 239 -7.07 21.75 5.51
C PRO A 239 -7.16 21.34 4.04
N GLY A 240 -8.28 20.70 3.67
CA GLY A 240 -8.52 20.23 2.31
C GLY A 240 -7.93 18.85 2.00
N ASP A 241 -7.18 18.24 2.92
CA ASP A 241 -6.76 16.85 2.77
C ASP A 241 -7.98 15.94 2.64
N ILE A 242 -7.85 14.94 1.77
CA ILE A 242 -8.85 13.89 1.59
C ILE A 242 -8.23 12.57 2.04
N VAL A 243 -8.80 11.99 3.09
CA VAL A 243 -8.40 10.69 3.63
C VAL A 243 -9.39 9.64 3.15
N THR A 244 -8.92 8.75 2.29
CA THR A 244 -9.69 7.61 1.80
C THR A 244 -9.16 6.32 2.42
N VAL A 245 -10.02 5.61 3.13
CA VAL A 245 -9.70 4.28 3.67
C VAL A 245 -10.33 3.25 2.76
N TYR A 246 -9.57 2.26 2.31
CA TYR A 246 -10.13 1.17 1.52
C TYR A 246 -9.51 -0.18 1.87
N TYR A 247 -10.35 -1.20 1.78
CA TYR A 247 -9.94 -2.59 1.88
C TYR A 247 -9.17 -2.98 0.62
N LYS A 248 -7.96 -3.53 0.79
CA LYS A 248 -7.21 -4.13 -0.30
C LYS A 248 -6.70 -5.51 0.14
N SER A 249 -7.37 -6.56 -0.31
CA SER A 249 -6.81 -7.92 -0.27
C SER A 249 -5.81 -8.02 -1.41
N GLN A 250 -4.53 -8.26 -1.09
CA GLN A 250 -3.53 -8.56 -2.11
C GLN A 250 -3.54 -10.06 -2.38
N ASN A 251 -3.25 -10.46 -3.60
CA ASN A 251 -3.23 -11.88 -3.96
C ASN A 251 -2.02 -12.27 -4.82
N ALA A 252 -1.64 -13.55 -4.75
CA ALA A 252 -0.61 -14.15 -5.58
C ALA A 252 -1.04 -15.56 -5.96
N VAL A 253 -0.86 -15.90 -7.24
CA VAL A 253 -1.32 -17.17 -7.79
C VAL A 253 -0.19 -18.20 -7.74
N PHE A 254 -0.42 -19.32 -7.07
CA PHE A 254 0.51 -20.44 -7.01
C PHE A 254 0.10 -21.52 -8.01
N LEU A 255 1.03 -21.91 -8.88
CA LEU A 255 0.80 -22.87 -9.96
C LEU A 255 1.94 -23.89 -10.07
N GLY A 256 1.61 -25.07 -10.58
CA GLY A 256 2.58 -26.09 -10.98
C GLY A 256 2.77 -27.18 -9.93
N ALA A 257 4.03 -27.51 -9.64
CA ALA A 257 4.44 -28.58 -8.74
C ALA A 257 4.44 -28.15 -7.26
N THR A 258 3.32 -27.60 -6.80
CA THR A 258 3.07 -27.23 -5.40
C THR A 258 2.09 -28.23 -4.77
N GLU A 259 1.98 -28.25 -3.44
CA GLU A 259 0.94 -29.03 -2.76
C GLU A 259 -0.47 -28.51 -3.08
N LYS A 260 -0.62 -27.19 -3.21
CA LYS A 260 -1.89 -26.53 -3.56
C LYS A 260 -1.69 -25.48 -4.64
N ASN A 261 -2.42 -25.61 -5.74
CA ASN A 261 -2.57 -24.57 -6.75
C ASN A 261 -3.74 -23.67 -6.33
N VAL A 262 -3.45 -22.43 -5.94
CA VAL A 262 -4.43 -21.55 -5.29
C VAL A 262 -4.11 -20.08 -5.58
N ASP A 263 -5.15 -19.26 -5.61
CA ASP A 263 -5.02 -17.81 -5.48
C ASP A 263 -4.89 -17.46 -3.99
N LEU A 264 -3.67 -17.18 -3.54
CA LEU A 264 -3.36 -16.94 -2.13
C LEU A 264 -3.56 -15.47 -1.78
N GLU A 265 -4.58 -15.18 -0.97
CA GLU A 265 -4.74 -13.84 -0.38
C GLU A 265 -3.75 -13.58 0.77
N PHE A 266 -3.27 -12.35 0.86
CA PHE A 266 -2.38 -11.89 1.92
C PHE A 266 -2.59 -10.41 2.30
N GLU A 267 -1.84 -10.01 3.33
CA GLU A 267 -1.92 -8.74 4.04
C GLU A 267 -1.42 -7.54 3.20
N ALA A 268 -1.86 -6.33 3.54
CA ALA A 268 -1.53 -5.10 2.82
C ALA A 268 -0.04 -4.73 2.88
N LEU A 269 0.68 -5.20 3.91
CA LEU A 269 2.14 -5.07 4.03
C LEU A 269 2.91 -6.05 3.13
N GLY A 270 2.22 -6.98 2.48
CA GLY A 270 2.82 -8.08 1.73
C GLY A 270 3.18 -9.28 2.61
N ILE A 271 3.62 -10.35 1.95
CA ILE A 271 4.05 -11.60 2.57
C ILE A 271 5.37 -12.05 1.96
N SER A 272 6.26 -12.66 2.76
CA SER A 272 7.48 -13.24 2.21
C SER A 272 7.18 -14.49 1.38
N LEU A 273 8.00 -14.77 0.37
CA LEU A 273 7.88 -15.99 -0.43
C LEU A 273 7.99 -17.25 0.44
N ALA A 274 8.79 -17.22 1.51
CA ALA A 274 8.87 -18.31 2.50
C ALA A 274 7.52 -18.57 3.18
N GLN A 275 6.89 -17.53 3.70
CA GLN A 275 5.58 -17.65 4.36
C GLN A 275 4.50 -18.09 3.38
N ALA A 276 4.52 -17.56 2.15
CA ALA A 276 3.56 -17.91 1.12
C ALA A 276 3.69 -19.38 0.70
N LEU A 277 4.93 -19.86 0.46
CA LEU A 277 5.21 -21.28 0.24
C LEU A 277 4.73 -22.13 1.42
N GLY A 278 4.96 -21.70 2.65
CA GLY A 278 4.44 -22.36 3.86
C GLY A 278 2.91 -22.46 3.89
N ARG A 279 2.19 -21.39 3.49
CA ARG A 279 0.72 -21.38 3.42
C ARG A 279 0.17 -22.32 2.35
N VAL A 280 0.87 -22.47 1.22
CA VAL A 280 0.44 -23.38 0.13
C VAL A 280 0.94 -24.82 0.29
N GLY A 281 1.71 -25.12 1.34
CA GLY A 281 2.23 -26.47 1.64
C GLY A 281 3.61 -26.77 1.07
N GLY A 282 4.25 -25.80 0.41
CA GLY A 282 5.60 -25.91 -0.14
C GLY A 282 5.66 -26.56 -1.51
N LEU A 283 6.87 -27.01 -1.86
CA LEU A 283 7.14 -27.73 -3.10
C LEU A 283 6.74 -29.19 -2.91
N LYS A 284 6.09 -29.76 -3.93
CA LYS A 284 5.68 -31.16 -3.90
C LYS A 284 6.88 -32.07 -4.16
N GLU A 285 7.36 -32.80 -3.15
CA GLU A 285 8.65 -33.50 -3.17
C GLU A 285 8.80 -34.50 -4.33
N ASP A 286 7.71 -35.19 -4.70
CA ASP A 286 7.69 -36.23 -5.74
C ASP A 286 7.78 -35.70 -7.17
N VAL A 287 7.41 -34.42 -7.38
CA VAL A 287 7.29 -33.85 -8.73
C VAL A 287 7.98 -32.52 -8.95
N ALA A 288 8.31 -31.78 -7.90
CA ALA A 288 8.87 -30.44 -8.02
C ALA A 288 10.34 -30.46 -8.43
N HIS A 289 10.71 -29.55 -9.31
CA HIS A 289 12.11 -29.25 -9.58
C HIS A 289 12.60 -28.19 -8.59
N ALA A 290 13.49 -28.55 -7.68
CA ALA A 290 14.02 -27.62 -6.67
C ALA A 290 14.69 -26.37 -7.27
N LYS A 291 15.26 -26.45 -8.49
CA LYS A 291 15.83 -25.27 -9.18
C LYS A 291 14.81 -24.47 -10.01
N GLY A 292 13.54 -24.85 -9.94
CA GLY A 292 12.48 -24.40 -10.84
C GLY A 292 11.39 -23.60 -10.14
N VAL A 293 11.75 -22.76 -9.17
CA VAL A 293 10.82 -21.81 -8.55
C VAL A 293 10.94 -20.48 -9.27
N PHE A 294 9.85 -20.04 -9.88
CA PHE A 294 9.79 -18.85 -10.72
C PHE A 294 8.72 -17.89 -10.20
N ILE A 295 9.04 -16.61 -10.13
CA ILE A 295 8.10 -15.55 -9.79
C ILE A 295 7.99 -14.61 -10.99
N PHE A 296 6.81 -14.57 -11.59
CA PHE A 296 6.50 -13.67 -12.69
C PHE A 296 5.91 -12.39 -12.13
N ARG A 297 6.55 -11.26 -12.42
CA ARG A 297 6.16 -9.95 -11.92
C ARG A 297 6.38 -8.87 -12.99
N PHE A 298 5.46 -7.91 -13.06
CA PHE A 298 5.71 -6.65 -13.75
C PHE A 298 6.35 -5.66 -12.78
N GLU A 299 7.64 -5.38 -12.96
CA GLU A 299 8.37 -4.43 -12.11
C GLU A 299 8.44 -3.03 -12.71
N ASP A 300 8.55 -2.04 -11.84
CA ASP A 300 8.78 -0.66 -12.23
C ASP A 300 10.24 -0.48 -12.70
N ARG A 301 10.41 0.23 -13.81
CA ARG A 301 11.71 0.49 -14.44
C ARG A 301 12.74 1.07 -13.46
N GLU A 302 12.31 2.00 -12.61
CA GLU A 302 13.16 2.67 -11.62
C GLU A 302 13.82 1.68 -10.64
N ILE A 303 13.09 0.63 -10.24
CA ILE A 303 13.58 -0.38 -9.30
C ILE A 303 14.69 -1.19 -9.96
N LEU A 304 14.51 -1.57 -11.24
CA LEU A 304 15.50 -2.36 -11.98
C LEU A 304 16.77 -1.56 -12.26
N GLU A 305 16.65 -0.29 -12.63
CA GLU A 305 17.81 0.58 -12.88
C GLU A 305 18.63 0.79 -11.60
N LYS A 306 17.99 1.00 -10.45
CA LYS A 306 18.68 1.12 -9.16
C LYS A 306 19.28 -0.19 -8.66
N ALA A 307 18.69 -1.33 -9.06
CA ALA A 307 19.22 -2.65 -8.77
C ALA A 307 20.31 -3.12 -9.76
N ASP A 308 20.72 -2.26 -10.70
CA ASP A 308 21.68 -2.58 -11.76
C ASP A 308 21.27 -3.80 -12.62
N ILE A 309 19.97 -3.92 -12.88
CA ILE A 309 19.39 -5.00 -13.69
C ILE A 309 19.09 -4.47 -15.10
N SER A 310 19.81 -5.00 -16.09
CA SER A 310 19.51 -4.76 -17.50
C SER A 310 18.22 -5.48 -17.92
N TYR A 311 17.33 -4.76 -18.60
CA TYR A 311 16.05 -5.28 -19.10
C TYR A 311 15.94 -5.13 -20.62
N LYS A 312 15.20 -6.06 -21.24
CA LYS A 312 15.10 -6.17 -22.71
C LYS A 312 13.90 -5.44 -23.32
N ALA A 313 12.78 -5.41 -22.59
CA ALA A 313 11.52 -4.85 -23.04
C ALA A 313 10.78 -4.20 -21.87
N TYR A 314 9.93 -3.22 -22.18
CA TYR A 314 9.02 -2.58 -21.22
C TYR A 314 7.70 -2.28 -21.90
N THR A 315 6.63 -2.24 -21.11
CA THR A 315 5.29 -1.90 -21.58
C THR A 315 5.20 -0.38 -21.72
N LYS A 316 5.01 0.14 -22.94
CA LYS A 316 4.94 1.59 -23.19
C LYS A 316 3.83 2.32 -22.43
N LYS A 317 2.78 1.60 -22.00
CA LYS A 317 1.60 2.18 -21.34
C LYS A 317 1.84 2.46 -19.85
N ASP A 318 2.54 1.55 -19.16
CA ASP A 318 2.68 1.58 -17.70
C ASP A 318 4.16 1.61 -17.26
N GLU A 319 5.10 1.73 -18.20
CA GLU A 319 6.57 1.69 -17.99
C GLU A 319 7.07 0.47 -17.19
N LYS A 320 6.27 -0.61 -17.15
CA LYS A 320 6.61 -1.83 -16.43
C LYS A 320 7.39 -2.82 -17.28
N VAL A 321 8.36 -3.46 -16.64
CA VAL A 321 9.19 -4.51 -17.21
C VAL A 321 8.68 -5.88 -16.72
N PRO A 322 8.32 -6.80 -17.63
CA PRO A 322 8.10 -8.21 -17.29
C PRO A 322 9.41 -8.89 -16.83
N VAL A 323 9.45 -9.24 -15.55
CA VAL A 323 10.58 -9.90 -14.89
C VAL A 323 10.17 -11.29 -14.42
N VAL A 324 11.04 -12.26 -14.65
CA VAL A 324 10.96 -13.61 -14.09
C VAL A 324 12.11 -13.78 -13.11
N TYR A 325 11.77 -13.74 -11.83
CA TYR A 325 12.70 -14.05 -10.77
C TYR A 325 12.85 -15.56 -10.62
N THR A 326 14.08 -16.03 -10.50
CA THR A 326 14.39 -17.45 -10.33
C THR A 326 14.99 -17.71 -8.96
N VAL A 327 14.54 -18.75 -8.27
CA VAL A 327 15.11 -19.22 -7.00
C VAL A 327 15.54 -20.68 -7.13
N ASP A 328 16.78 -20.97 -6.74
CA ASP A 328 17.32 -22.33 -6.69
C ASP A 328 17.26 -22.89 -5.26
N MET A 329 16.21 -23.66 -4.96
CA MET A 329 15.97 -24.24 -3.63
C MET A 329 16.97 -25.34 -3.25
N THR A 330 17.89 -25.74 -4.14
CA THR A 330 18.96 -26.69 -3.81
C THR A 330 20.06 -26.07 -2.96
N LYS A 331 20.11 -24.74 -2.91
CA LYS A 331 21.15 -24.00 -2.20
C LYS A 331 20.66 -23.46 -0.85
N PRO A 332 21.47 -23.51 0.22
CA PRO A 332 21.05 -23.05 1.55
C PRO A 332 20.79 -21.54 1.61
N GLU A 333 21.51 -20.73 0.83
CA GLU A 333 21.30 -19.27 0.77
C GLU A 333 19.89 -18.88 0.29
N SER A 334 19.23 -19.77 -0.45
CA SER A 334 17.89 -19.53 -0.94
C SER A 334 16.88 -19.38 0.18
N LEU A 335 17.08 -19.98 1.36
CA LEU A 335 16.20 -19.78 2.50
C LEU A 335 16.16 -18.32 2.96
N PHE A 336 17.29 -17.60 2.88
CA PHE A 336 17.35 -16.16 3.17
C PHE A 336 16.67 -15.34 2.07
N VAL A 337 16.86 -15.74 0.80
CA VAL A 337 16.14 -15.15 -0.35
C VAL A 337 14.64 -15.25 -0.16
N LEU A 338 14.11 -16.43 0.19
CA LEU A 338 12.68 -16.64 0.41
C LEU A 338 12.13 -15.78 1.54
N LYS A 339 12.92 -15.57 2.60
CA LYS A 339 12.50 -14.77 3.77
C LYS A 339 12.44 -13.28 3.45
N ASN A 340 13.38 -12.77 2.65
CA ASN A 340 13.50 -11.33 2.37
C ASN A 340 12.76 -10.89 1.11
N PHE A 341 12.46 -11.82 0.19
CA PHE A 341 11.69 -11.51 -1.01
C PHE A 341 10.20 -11.45 -0.68
N THR A 342 9.64 -10.24 -0.73
CA THR A 342 8.21 -9.98 -0.52
C THR A 342 7.43 -10.14 -1.83
N LEU A 343 6.33 -10.89 -1.79
CA LEU A 343 5.37 -10.98 -2.88
C LEU A 343 4.54 -9.70 -2.99
N LYS A 344 4.23 -9.31 -4.22
CA LYS A 344 3.37 -8.17 -4.56
C LYS A 344 2.04 -8.68 -5.14
N ASP A 345 1.02 -7.85 -5.01
CA ASP A 345 -0.28 -8.02 -5.62
C ASP A 345 -0.18 -8.38 -7.12
N GLY A 346 -0.80 -9.50 -7.51
CA GLY A 346 -0.79 -10.01 -8.89
C GLY A 346 0.44 -10.84 -9.28
N ASP A 347 1.35 -11.15 -8.35
CA ASP A 347 2.47 -12.06 -8.62
C ASP A 347 1.97 -13.46 -8.99
N ILE A 348 2.67 -14.11 -9.91
CA ILE A 348 2.45 -15.54 -10.21
C ILE A 348 3.70 -16.32 -9.78
N VAL A 349 3.52 -17.24 -8.84
CA VAL A 349 4.56 -18.17 -8.41
C VAL A 349 4.35 -19.51 -9.11
N TYR A 350 5.25 -19.85 -10.02
CA TYR A 350 5.21 -21.10 -10.77
C TYR A 350 6.34 -22.03 -10.34
N ILE A 351 6.00 -23.26 -9.99
CA ILE A 351 6.96 -24.31 -9.65
C ILE A 351 6.99 -25.34 -10.76
N ALA A 352 8.12 -25.42 -11.48
CA ALA A 352 8.28 -26.34 -12.58
C ALA A 352 8.40 -27.79 -12.12
N THR A 353 7.91 -28.72 -12.94
CA THR A 353 8.03 -30.16 -12.72
C THR A 353 9.44 -30.65 -13.02
N ALA A 354 9.95 -31.59 -12.22
CA ALA A 354 11.25 -32.21 -12.44
C ALA A 354 11.25 -33.10 -13.69
N PRO A 355 12.36 -33.14 -14.47
CA PRO A 355 12.46 -34.00 -15.65
C PRO A 355 12.25 -35.50 -15.37
N SER A 356 12.62 -35.95 -14.16
CA SER A 356 12.43 -37.34 -13.70
C SER A 356 10.97 -37.78 -13.68
N VAL A 357 10.02 -36.86 -13.49
CA VAL A 357 8.59 -37.15 -13.48
C VAL A 357 8.11 -37.59 -14.85
N GLN A 358 8.65 -36.99 -15.92
CA GLN A 358 8.31 -37.36 -17.28
C GLN A 358 8.76 -38.80 -17.58
N LEU A 359 9.96 -39.16 -17.12
CA LEU A 359 10.49 -40.53 -17.23
C LEU A 359 9.63 -41.53 -16.45
N HIS A 360 9.23 -41.21 -15.21
CA HIS A 360 8.37 -42.08 -14.42
C HIS A 360 7.00 -42.28 -15.08
N ARG A 361 6.37 -41.20 -15.56
CA ARG A 361 5.11 -41.28 -16.32
C ARG A 361 5.28 -42.17 -17.54
N PHE A 362 6.34 -41.96 -18.33
CA PHE A 362 6.65 -42.80 -19.48
C PHE A 362 6.72 -44.30 -19.10
N LEU A 363 7.51 -44.65 -18.09
CA LEU A 363 7.66 -46.03 -17.65
C LEU A 363 6.34 -46.62 -17.13
N SER A 364 5.50 -45.83 -16.45
CA SER A 364 4.18 -46.26 -16.01
C SER A 364 3.22 -46.55 -17.16
N PHE A 365 3.24 -45.74 -18.24
CA PHE A 365 2.45 -46.02 -19.43
C PHE A 365 2.92 -47.30 -20.14
N VAL A 366 4.23 -47.48 -20.26
CA VAL A 366 4.81 -48.70 -20.85
C VAL A 366 4.44 -49.93 -20.04
N SER A 367 4.55 -49.87 -18.71
CA SER A 367 4.18 -50.99 -17.85
C SER A 367 2.69 -51.30 -17.94
N SER A 368 1.80 -50.30 -17.93
CA SER A 368 0.36 -50.48 -18.12
C SER A 368 0.00 -51.10 -19.48
N ALA A 369 0.72 -50.78 -20.55
CA ALA A 369 0.49 -51.37 -21.87
C ALA A 369 0.96 -52.84 -21.97
N ILE A 370 1.96 -53.23 -21.18
CA ILE A 370 2.56 -54.57 -21.21
C ILE A 370 1.78 -55.57 -20.33
N GLN A 371 1.13 -55.13 -19.25
CA GLN A 371 0.37 -56.00 -18.33
C GLN A 371 -0.69 -56.90 -19.02
N PRO A 372 -1.53 -56.38 -19.96
CA PRO A 372 -2.52 -57.21 -20.66
C PRO A 372 -1.88 -58.31 -21.52
N VAL A 373 -0.72 -58.05 -22.13
CA VAL A 373 -0.02 -59.01 -23.00
C VAL A 373 0.45 -60.22 -22.19
N PHE A 374 1.03 -59.99 -21.01
CA PHE A 374 1.41 -61.08 -20.11
C PHE A 374 0.20 -61.83 -19.55
N MET A 375 -0.92 -61.14 -19.32
CA MET A 375 -2.15 -61.78 -18.85
C MET A 375 -2.76 -62.70 -19.95
N ILE A 376 -2.75 -62.26 -21.20
CA ILE A 376 -3.20 -63.06 -22.37
C ILE A 376 -2.26 -64.25 -22.61
N GLU A 377 -0.94 -64.06 -22.55
CA GLU A 377 0.02 -65.16 -22.71
C GLU A 377 -0.13 -66.23 -21.61
N ARG A 378 -0.47 -65.81 -20.39
CA ARG A 378 -0.72 -66.72 -19.27
C ARG A 378 -2.06 -67.45 -19.37
N MET A 379 -3.08 -66.84 -19.98
CA MET A 379 -4.35 -67.50 -20.30
C MET A 379 -4.22 -68.47 -21.47
N SER A 380 -3.41 -68.15 -22.48
CA SER A 380 -3.16 -69.01 -23.66
C SER A 380 -2.31 -70.25 -23.36
N ARG A 381 -1.62 -70.30 -22.21
CA ARG A 381 -0.81 -71.45 -21.77
C ARG A 381 -1.53 -72.38 -20.78
N ARG A 382 -2.81 -72.16 -20.53
CA ARG A 382 -3.74 -73.14 -19.93
C ARG A 382 -4.61 -73.71 -21.04
#